data_AF-A0A2J6XU60-F1
#
_entry.id   AF-A0A2J6XU60-F1
#
_cell.length_a   1.000
_cell.length_b   1.000
_cell.length_c   1.000
_cell.angle_alpha   90.00
_cell.angle_beta   90.00
_cell.angle_gamma   90.00
#
_symmetry.space_group_name_H-M   'P 1'
#
loop_
_entity.id
_entity.type
_entity.pdbx_description
1 polymer ?
#
loop_
_entity_poly.entity_id
_entity_poly.type
_entity_poly.pdbx_seq_one_letter_code
_entity_poly.pdbx_strand_id
1 'polypeptide(L)'
;MILLIESISLLLPLIPKGTVFIFDREFTYRRLMEFLKDKGMNFVIRLKKNVYVNEKLITMLPKGIYEGVLIHGIVANVYIRGYEVINGKEDFYAYVTSLPKESIE
;
A
#
# COMPACT_ATOMS: atom_id res chain seq x y z
N MET A 1 -13.02 9.91 -2.86
CA MET A 1 -12.65 8.62 -3.50
C MET A 1 -13.04 8.56 -4.97
N ILE A 2 -14.31 8.82 -5.34
CA ILE A 2 -14.77 8.81 -6.75
C ILE A 2 -13.94 9.80 -7.60
N LEU A 3 -13.86 11.07 -7.15
CA LEU A 3 -13.06 12.11 -7.82
C LEU A 3 -11.57 11.76 -7.98
N LEU A 4 -10.99 11.01 -7.03
CA LEU A 4 -9.58 10.59 -7.11
C LEU A 4 -9.39 9.54 -8.21
N ILE A 5 -10.26 8.53 -8.26
CA ILE A 5 -10.22 7.48 -9.28
C ILE A 5 -10.44 8.08 -10.67
N GLU A 6 -11.39 9.01 -10.80
CA GLU A 6 -11.64 9.73 -12.06
C GLU A 6 -10.42 10.55 -12.49
N SER A 7 -9.80 11.28 -11.56
CA SER A 7 -8.58 12.05 -11.84
C SER A 7 -7.43 11.16 -12.31
N ILE A 8 -7.19 10.03 -11.62
CA ILE A 8 -6.17 9.08 -12.05
C ILE A 8 -6.52 8.51 -13.42
N SER A 9 -7.78 8.14 -13.64
CA SER A 9 -8.26 7.57 -14.92
C SER A 9 -7.99 8.48 -16.11
N LEU A 10 -8.19 9.79 -15.95
CA LEU A 10 -7.90 10.79 -16.97
C LEU A 10 -6.41 10.93 -17.27
N LEU A 11 -5.56 10.73 -16.27
CA LEU A 11 -4.11 10.82 -16.40
C LEU A 11 -3.47 9.53 -16.94
N LEU A 12 -4.11 8.37 -16.76
CA LEU A 12 -3.55 7.07 -17.16
C LEU A 12 -2.95 7.03 -18.58
N PRO A 13 -3.59 7.60 -19.63
CA PRO A 13 -3.02 7.57 -20.98
C PRO A 13 -1.70 8.35 -21.12
N LEU A 14 -1.43 9.28 -20.21
CA LEU A 14 -0.25 10.14 -20.22
C LEU A 14 0.87 9.63 -19.31
N ILE A 15 0.60 8.62 -18.49
CA ILE A 15 1.55 8.14 -17.49
C ILE A 15 2.44 7.04 -18.08
N PRO A 16 3.78 7.12 -17.90
CA PRO A 16 4.69 6.06 -18.33
C PRO A 16 4.37 4.72 -17.67
N LYS A 17 4.52 3.63 -18.45
CA LYS A 17 4.45 2.27 -17.92
C LYS A 17 5.46 2.08 -16.78
N GLY A 18 5.04 1.40 -15.72
CA GLY A 18 5.87 1.15 -14.54
C GLY A 18 5.83 2.25 -13.48
N THR A 19 5.10 3.35 -13.72
CA THR A 19 4.90 4.40 -12.70
C THR A 19 4.30 3.81 -11.42
N VAL A 20 4.87 4.21 -10.27
CA VAL A 20 4.43 3.79 -8.94
C VAL A 20 3.64 4.92 -8.29
N PHE A 21 2.37 4.68 -7.98
CA PHE A 21 1.58 5.61 -7.19
C PHE A 21 1.85 5.44 -5.71
N ILE A 22 2.26 6.52 -5.05
CA ILE A 22 2.53 6.53 -3.62
C ILE A 22 1.42 7.29 -2.91
N PHE A 23 0.77 6.66 -1.93
CA PHE A 23 -0.28 7.28 -1.14
C PHE A 23 -0.03 7.15 0.37
N ASP A 24 -0.49 8.15 1.12
CA ASP A 24 -0.49 8.10 2.58
C ASP A 24 -1.64 7.22 3.13
N ARG A 25 -1.61 6.95 4.43
CA ARG A 25 -2.45 6.03 5.20
C ARG A 25 -3.95 6.30 5.15
N GLU A 26 -4.36 7.46 4.67
CA GLU A 26 -5.77 7.79 4.48
C GLU A 26 -6.37 7.11 3.25
N PHE A 27 -5.53 6.68 2.30
CA PHE A 27 -5.97 6.16 1.01
C PHE A 27 -5.99 4.62 0.93
N THR A 28 -5.88 3.93 2.07
CA THR A 28 -6.01 2.46 2.15
C THR A 28 -7.46 2.02 1.93
N TYR A 29 -7.99 2.27 0.73
CA TYR A 29 -9.36 1.94 0.33
C TYR A 29 -9.38 0.83 -0.69
N ARG A 30 -10.25 -0.15 -0.46
CA ARG A 30 -10.48 -1.29 -1.35
C ARG A 30 -10.65 -0.86 -2.82
N ARG A 31 -11.59 0.05 -3.09
CA ARG A 31 -11.87 0.50 -4.48
C ARG A 31 -10.68 1.13 -5.19
N LEU A 32 -9.83 1.88 -4.48
CA LEU A 32 -8.64 2.49 -5.08
C LEU A 32 -7.60 1.42 -5.44
N MET A 33 -7.37 0.48 -4.52
CA MET A 33 -6.44 -0.63 -4.73
C MET A 33 -6.90 -1.56 -5.86
N GLU A 34 -8.19 -1.91 -5.90
CA GLU A 34 -8.80 -2.67 -7.01
C GLU A 34 -8.61 -1.92 -8.33
N PHE A 35 -8.98 -0.63 -8.39
CA PHE A 35 -8.81 0.17 -9.59
C PHE A 35 -7.37 0.20 -10.09
N LEU A 36 -6.39 0.47 -9.23
CA LEU A 36 -4.97 0.51 -9.62
C LEU A 36 -4.49 -0.86 -10.12
N LYS A 37 -4.89 -1.94 -9.45
CA LYS A 37 -4.56 -3.31 -9.84
C LYS A 37 -5.18 -3.68 -11.19
N ASP A 38 -6.45 -3.36 -11.41
CA ASP A 38 -7.17 -3.63 -12.66
C ASP A 38 -6.57 -2.87 -13.85
N LYS A 39 -5.96 -1.70 -13.59
CA LYS A 39 -5.24 -0.90 -14.58
C LYS A 39 -3.77 -1.32 -14.75
N GLY A 40 -3.31 -2.34 -14.03
CA GLY A 40 -1.94 -2.81 -14.07
C GLY A 40 -0.91 -1.79 -13.55
N MET A 41 -1.35 -0.87 -12.69
CA MET A 41 -0.50 0.17 -12.13
C MET A 41 0.18 -0.30 -10.85
N ASN A 42 1.42 0.12 -10.66
CA ASN A 42 2.13 -0.12 -9.41
C ASN A 42 1.67 0.87 -8.34
N PHE A 43 1.55 0.40 -7.10
CA PHE A 43 1.23 1.28 -5.98
C PHE A 43 1.95 0.89 -4.70
N VAL A 44 2.17 1.90 -3.87
CA VAL A 44 2.62 1.79 -2.48
C VAL A 44 1.72 2.67 -1.63
N ILE A 45 1.00 2.07 -0.70
CA ILE A 45 0.09 2.79 0.19
C ILE A 45 0.54 2.54 1.62
N ARG A 46 0.84 3.61 2.36
CA ARG A 46 1.15 3.50 3.78
C ARG A 46 -0.05 2.93 4.54
N LEU A 47 0.19 2.09 5.54
CA LEU A 47 -0.87 1.49 6.37
C LEU A 47 -1.02 2.21 7.71
N LYS A 48 -2.26 2.26 8.20
CA LYS A 48 -2.54 2.66 9.59
C LYS A 48 -2.13 1.55 10.55
N LYS A 49 -1.66 1.92 11.75
CA LYS A 49 -1.22 0.97 12.80
C LYS A 49 -2.28 -0.08 13.18
N ASN A 50 -3.56 0.23 12.95
CA ASN A 50 -4.71 -0.63 13.30
C ASN A 50 -5.15 -1.59 12.18
N VAL A 51 -4.42 -1.66 11.06
CA VAL A 51 -4.72 -2.63 10.00
C VAL A 51 -4.35 -4.03 10.47
N TYR A 52 -5.14 -5.01 10.06
CA TYR A 52 -4.89 -6.43 10.31
C TYR A 52 -4.36 -7.09 9.04
N VAL A 53 -3.39 -7.97 9.22
CA VAL A 53 -2.75 -8.80 8.20
C VAL A 53 -2.81 -10.24 8.69
N ASN A 54 -3.51 -11.09 7.93
CA ASN A 54 -3.75 -12.49 8.31
C ASN A 54 -4.23 -12.62 9.77
N GLU A 55 -5.28 -11.84 10.11
CA GLU A 55 -5.92 -11.80 11.44
C GLU A 55 -5.04 -11.27 12.59
N LYS A 56 -3.80 -10.85 12.31
CA LYS A 56 -2.91 -10.23 13.29
C LYS A 56 -2.80 -8.73 13.04
N LEU A 57 -2.78 -7.95 14.12
CA LEU A 57 -2.48 -6.53 14.03
C LEU A 57 -1.07 -6.35 13.48
N ILE A 58 -0.88 -5.45 12.51
CA ILE A 58 0.44 -5.28 11.86
C ILE A 58 1.56 -4.87 12.81
N THR A 59 1.24 -4.25 13.95
CA THR A 59 2.22 -3.90 14.98
C THR A 59 2.74 -5.10 15.77
N MET A 60 2.07 -6.26 15.71
CA MET A 60 2.48 -7.51 16.33
C MET A 60 3.33 -8.39 15.40
N LEU A 61 3.42 -8.01 14.13
CA LEU A 61 4.16 -8.76 13.12
C LEU A 61 5.63 -8.30 13.10
N PRO A 62 6.60 -9.22 12.95
CA PRO A 62 7.99 -8.85 12.78
C PRO A 62 8.18 -8.05 11.48
N LYS A 63 9.27 -7.28 11.44
CA LYS A 63 9.69 -6.58 10.22
C LYS A 63 9.91 -7.61 9.10
N GLY A 64 9.48 -7.30 7.89
CA GLY A 64 9.60 -8.19 6.75
C GLY A 64 8.56 -7.94 5.66
N ILE A 65 8.63 -8.76 4.61
CA ILE A 65 7.70 -8.74 3.48
C ILE A 65 6.78 -9.95 3.61
N TYR A 66 5.47 -9.69 3.57
CA TYR A 66 4.40 -10.68 3.62
C TYR A 66 3.68 -10.67 2.28
N GLU A 67 3.82 -11.73 1.51
CA GLU A 67 3.25 -11.82 0.17
C GLU A 67 1.83 -12.40 0.20
N GLY A 68 1.01 -12.01 -0.76
CA GLY A 68 -0.33 -12.59 -0.94
C GLY A 68 -1.27 -12.38 0.24
N VAL A 69 -1.10 -11.31 1.01
CA VAL A 69 -1.90 -11.01 2.19
C VAL A 69 -3.25 -10.42 1.79
N LEU A 70 -4.31 -10.86 2.48
CA LEU A 70 -5.62 -10.24 2.37
C LEU A 70 -5.71 -8.97 3.23
N ILE A 71 -5.74 -7.80 2.59
CA ILE A 71 -6.00 -6.50 3.23
C ILE A 71 -7.29 -5.93 2.67
N HIS A 72 -8.26 -5.64 3.54
CA HIS A 72 -9.56 -5.06 3.15
C HIS A 72 -10.26 -5.81 2.00
N GLY A 73 -10.07 -7.14 1.94
CA GLY A 73 -10.64 -8.01 0.89
C GLY A 73 -9.83 -8.07 -0.40
N ILE A 74 -8.62 -7.50 -0.45
CA ILE A 74 -7.72 -7.52 -1.61
C ILE A 74 -6.44 -8.24 -1.25
N VAL A 75 -6.02 -9.14 -2.13
CA VAL A 75 -4.71 -9.80 -2.05
C VAL A 75 -3.63 -8.85 -2.58
N ALA A 76 -2.68 -8.49 -1.71
CA ALA A 76 -1.55 -7.62 -1.99
C ALA A 76 -0.34 -7.97 -1.12
N ASN A 77 0.84 -7.44 -1.45
CA ASN A 77 2.03 -7.61 -0.65
C ASN A 77 2.06 -6.55 0.47
N VAL A 78 2.55 -6.93 1.64
CA VAL A 78 2.66 -6.03 2.79
C VAL A 78 4.11 -5.98 3.24
N TYR A 79 4.67 -4.79 3.24
CA TYR A 79 6.01 -4.54 3.75
C TYR A 79 5.92 -3.87 5.12
N ILE A 80 6.47 -4.51 6.15
CA ILE A 80 6.54 -4.00 7.51
C ILE A 80 7.99 -3.61 7.81
N ARG A 81 8.25 -2.31 7.87
CA ARG A 81 9.55 -1.74 8.29
C ARG A 81 9.61 -1.55 9.81
N GLY A 82 8.46 -1.54 10.48
CA GLY A 82 8.31 -1.38 11.93
C GLY A 82 8.20 0.09 12.34
N TYR A 83 8.88 0.49 13.41
CA TYR A 83 8.86 1.88 13.89
C TYR A 83 10.14 2.61 13.45
N GLU A 84 9.99 3.89 13.09
CA GLU A 84 11.09 4.83 12.96
C GLU A 84 10.85 6.02 13.88
N VAL A 85 11.93 6.52 14.48
CA VAL A 85 11.90 7.73 15.29
C VAL A 85 12.26 8.89 14.39
N ILE A 86 11.27 9.73 14.08
CA ILE A 86 11.48 10.97 13.32
C ILE A 86 11.16 12.14 14.23
N ASN A 87 12.14 13.02 14.43
CA ASN A 87 12.01 14.19 15.32
C ASN A 87 11.50 13.83 16.73
N GLY A 88 11.98 12.71 17.28
CA GLY A 88 11.58 12.23 18.61
C GLY A 88 10.19 11.62 18.69
N LYS A 89 9.48 11.46 17.57
CA LYS A 89 8.18 10.77 17.51
C LYS A 89 8.32 9.41 16.84
N GLU A 90 7.82 8.37 17.49
CA GLU A 90 7.71 7.04 16.90
C GLU A 90 6.57 7.00 15.88
N ASP A 91 6.92 6.95 14.61
CA ASP A 91 5.97 6.69 13.53
C ASP A 91 6.15 5.27 13.00
N PHE A 92 5.03 4.67 12.63
CA PHE A 92 5.01 3.28 12.18
C PHE A 92 4.98 3.24 10.65
N TYR A 93 5.83 2.40 10.11
CA TYR A 93 6.10 2.27 8.69
C TYR A 93 5.75 0.85 8.25
N ALA A 94 4.53 0.70 7.76
CA ALA A 94 4.15 -0.45 6.96
C ALA A 94 3.42 0.04 5.71
N TYR A 95 3.52 -0.75 4.66
CA TYR A 95 3.00 -0.41 3.35
C TYR A 95 2.31 -1.62 2.75
N VAL A 96 1.19 -1.39 2.07
CA VAL A 96 0.63 -2.35 1.11
C VAL A 96 1.08 -1.94 -0.28
N THR A 97 1.48 -2.92 -1.08
CA THR A 97 2.10 -2.68 -2.37
C THR A 97 1.76 -3.79 -3.37
N SER A 98 1.72 -3.42 -4.64
CA SER A 98 1.64 -4.37 -5.76
C SER A 98 3.02 -4.76 -6.30
N LEU A 99 4.09 -4.15 -5.79
CA LEU A 99 5.44 -4.42 -6.25
C LEU A 99 5.88 -5.83 -5.84
N PRO A 100 6.69 -6.49 -6.69
CA PRO A 100 7.29 -7.76 -6.35
C PRO A 100 8.32 -7.56 -5.21
N LYS A 101 8.53 -8.60 -4.42
CA LYS A 101 9.37 -8.55 -3.21
C LYS A 101 10.78 -8.04 -3.50
N GLU A 102 11.34 -8.44 -4.63
CA GLU A 102 12.69 -8.10 -5.09
C GLU A 102 12.89 -6.61 -5.37
N SER A 103 11.80 -5.84 -5.48
CA SER A 103 11.83 -4.38 -5.71
C SER A 103 11.68 -3.55 -4.42
N ILE A 104 11.57 -4.18 -3.25
CA ILE A 104 11.27 -3.53 -1.96
C ILE A 104 12.47 -3.58 -0.99
N GLU A 105 13.51 -4.37 -1.31
CA GLU A 105 14.76 -4.48 -0.52
C GLU A 105 15.76 -3.35 -0.78
#